data_AF-A0A7C0TUH0-F1
#
_entry.id   AF-A0A7C0TUH0-F1
#
_cell.length_a   1.000
_cell.length_b   1.000
_cell.length_c   1.000
_cell.angle_alpha   90.00
_cell.angle_beta   90.00
_cell.angle_gamma   90.00
#
_symmetry.space_group_name_H-M   'P 1'
#
loop_
_entity.id
_entity.type
_entity.pdbx_description
1 polymer ?
#
loop_
_entity_poly.entity_id
_entity_poly.type
_entity_poly.pdbx_seq_one_letter_code
_entity_poly.pdbx_strand_id
1 'polypeptide(L)'
;MRLEMMLQMTPEVHPKLRPIDVRPIQHDGQSFLLLVDPLHLSDEMITVPSQWGPLLLLCDGSRDLRALQASLLVRFGLRASLTDLAQIISIFDQALLLDNQRATEALNQTLERYRQAPHRPPALAGRSYPADGDALQAMLRRYVDESVPADVPQANARGIISPHIDYQRGGAVCAAVWARVREVVRRSELVIILGTDHMDAETSLTLTRQHYATPWGVLPTDRDVVDALAEAVGEAAAFRAELHHRTEHSVELAVVWLHYIRGTDLPPCRLVPVLCGSFARFVEGSADPATDETFRQAVAVLKPLVDDGRALVVAAADLAHVGPAFGGQPVGLMARAHLKA
;
A
#
# COMPACT_ATOMS: atom_id res chain seq x y z
N MET A 1 51.46 -11.50 -13.30
CA MET A 1 51.07 -12.93 -13.32
C MET A 1 50.14 -13.40 -12.20
N ARG A 2 50.40 -13.17 -10.90
CA ARG A 2 49.46 -13.59 -9.82
C ARG A 2 48.27 -12.64 -9.58
N LEU A 3 48.36 -11.37 -10.03
CA LEU A 3 47.27 -10.40 -9.95
C LEU A 3 46.30 -10.47 -11.14
N GLU A 4 46.76 -10.92 -12.31
CA GLU A 4 45.94 -11.04 -13.53
C GLU A 4 45.04 -12.28 -13.53
N MET A 5 45.32 -13.26 -12.66
CA MET A 5 44.51 -14.47 -12.49
C MET A 5 43.37 -14.33 -11.47
N MET A 6 43.28 -13.22 -10.73
CA MET A 6 42.16 -12.94 -9.83
C MET A 6 41.02 -12.15 -10.50
N LEU A 7 41.17 -11.78 -11.77
CA LEU A 7 40.09 -11.31 -12.64
C LEU A 7 39.33 -12.48 -13.29
N GLN A 8 39.32 -13.65 -12.65
CA GLN A 8 38.39 -14.73 -12.96
C GLN A 8 36.98 -14.24 -12.66
N MET A 9 36.35 -13.68 -13.70
CA MET A 9 34.92 -13.71 -13.99
C MET A 9 34.05 -13.78 -12.72
N THR A 10 34.02 -12.69 -11.95
CA THR A 10 32.80 -12.37 -11.21
C THR A 10 31.68 -12.41 -12.24
N PRO A 11 30.61 -13.20 -12.03
CA PRO A 11 29.48 -13.21 -12.96
C PRO A 11 29.10 -11.75 -13.26
N GLU A 12 28.87 -11.43 -14.54
CA GLU A 12 28.46 -10.08 -14.93
C GLU A 12 27.18 -9.75 -14.14
N VAL A 13 27.32 -8.87 -13.15
CA VAL A 13 26.20 -8.45 -12.31
C VAL A 13 25.45 -7.38 -13.08
N HIS A 14 24.20 -7.68 -13.44
CA HIS A 14 23.28 -6.74 -14.05
C HIS A 14 22.29 -6.24 -12.99
N PRO A 15 22.62 -5.19 -12.22
CA PRO A 15 21.77 -4.75 -11.12
C PRO A 15 20.43 -4.25 -11.66
N LYS A 16 19.37 -4.77 -11.06
CA LYS A 16 17.99 -4.33 -11.25
C LYS A 16 17.45 -3.94 -9.89
N LEU A 17 16.90 -2.75 -9.71
CA LEU A 17 16.20 -2.39 -8.49
C LEU A 17 14.80 -3.02 -8.50
N ARG A 18 14.35 -3.49 -7.33
CA ARG A 18 12.93 -3.71 -7.08
C ARG A 18 12.18 -2.36 -7.10
N PRO A 19 10.84 -2.36 -7.18
CA PRO A 19 10.07 -1.17 -6.88
C PRO A 19 10.45 -0.62 -5.49
N ILE A 20 10.98 0.61 -5.46
CA ILE A 20 11.36 1.33 -4.24
C ILE A 20 10.77 2.73 -4.28
N ASP A 21 10.44 3.26 -3.11
CA ASP A 21 10.06 4.67 -2.96
C ASP A 21 11.33 5.51 -2.74
N VAL A 22 11.44 6.62 -3.46
CA VAL A 22 12.63 7.48 -3.45
C VAL A 22 12.21 8.87 -2.99
N ARG A 23 12.68 9.27 -1.80
CA ARG A 23 12.28 10.53 -1.18
C ARG A 23 13.46 11.50 -1.11
N PRO A 24 13.34 12.72 -1.65
CA PRO A 24 14.38 13.73 -1.47
C PRO A 24 14.41 14.18 -0.01
N ILE A 25 15.60 14.24 0.58
CA ILE A 25 15.82 14.74 1.93
C ILE A 25 16.98 15.74 1.95
N GLN A 26 16.98 16.62 2.95
CA GLN A 26 18.08 17.55 3.23
C GLN A 26 18.71 17.16 4.56
N HIS A 27 20.03 17.04 4.60
CA HIS A 27 20.79 16.80 5.81
C HIS A 27 22.08 17.62 5.77
N ASP A 28 22.32 18.44 6.79
CA ASP A 28 23.49 19.33 6.91
C ASP A 28 23.78 20.18 5.65
N GLY A 29 22.72 20.70 5.02
CA GLY A 29 22.80 21.53 3.81
C GLY A 29 23.14 20.76 2.53
N GLN A 30 23.18 19.43 2.59
CA GLN A 30 23.38 18.54 1.45
C GLN A 30 22.08 17.79 1.09
N SER A 31 21.86 17.61 -0.21
CA SER A 31 20.73 16.87 -0.75
C SER A 31 21.03 15.38 -0.87
N PHE A 32 20.14 14.56 -0.31
CA PHE A 32 20.17 13.10 -0.44
C PHE A 32 18.85 12.58 -0.99
N LEU A 33 18.87 11.34 -1.45
CA LEU A 33 17.70 10.51 -1.76
C LEU A 33 17.65 9.39 -0.72
N LEU A 34 16.57 9.36 0.06
CA LEU A 34 16.23 8.24 0.91
C LEU A 34 15.56 7.17 0.07
N LEU A 35 16.10 5.96 0.08
CA LEU A 35 15.53 4.79 -0.57
C LEU A 35 14.73 4.00 0.47
N VAL A 36 13.42 3.89 0.23
CA VAL A 36 12.50 3.18 1.12
C VAL A 36 12.00 1.94 0.38
N ASP A 37 12.23 0.77 0.96
CA ASP A 37 11.57 -0.46 0.52
C ASP A 37 10.12 -0.43 1.01
N PRO A 38 9.11 -0.33 0.11
CA PRO A 38 7.70 -0.27 0.52
C PRO A 38 7.25 -1.56 1.21
N LEU A 39 7.94 -2.67 0.94
CA LEU A 39 7.70 -3.93 1.62
C LEU A 39 8.40 -4.01 2.96
N HIS A 40 9.38 -3.17 3.30
CA HIS A 40 10.18 -3.31 4.53
C HIS A 40 10.74 -4.74 4.71
N LEU A 41 11.47 -5.25 3.73
CA LEU A 41 12.20 -6.52 3.84
C LEU A 41 13.45 -6.39 4.72
N SER A 42 13.94 -5.16 4.90
CA SER A 42 15.07 -4.79 5.76
C SER A 42 14.71 -3.55 6.58
N ASP A 43 15.32 -3.43 7.76
CA ASP A 43 15.22 -2.24 8.63
C ASP A 43 16.29 -1.18 8.29
N GLU A 44 17.17 -1.48 7.33
CA GLU A 44 18.23 -0.57 6.88
C GLU A 44 17.68 0.70 6.23
N MET A 45 18.20 1.86 6.65
CA MET A 45 17.88 3.15 6.04
C MET A 45 18.97 3.54 5.04
N ILE A 46 18.67 3.45 3.75
CA ILE A 46 19.64 3.76 2.71
C ILE A 46 19.45 5.18 2.20
N THR A 47 20.47 6.01 2.39
CA THR A 47 20.54 7.35 1.79
C THR A 47 21.66 7.41 0.78
N VAL A 48 21.38 7.95 -0.41
CA VAL A 48 22.39 8.20 -1.45
C VAL A 48 22.47 9.69 -1.76
N PRO A 49 23.66 10.29 -1.95
CA PRO A 49 23.76 11.67 -2.40
C PRO A 49 22.97 11.88 -3.69
N SER A 50 22.22 12.99 -3.83
CA SER A 50 21.28 13.17 -4.94
C SER A 50 21.91 13.10 -6.34
N GLN A 51 23.22 13.35 -6.44
CA GLN A 51 24.00 13.17 -7.68
C GLN A 51 23.98 11.73 -8.23
N TRP A 52 23.66 10.73 -7.40
CA TRP A 52 23.54 9.33 -7.79
C TRP A 52 22.14 8.95 -8.28
N GLY A 53 21.18 9.87 -8.32
CA GLY A 53 19.84 9.61 -8.89
C GLY A 53 19.85 8.93 -10.27
N PRO A 54 20.72 9.33 -11.22
CA PRO A 54 20.84 8.66 -12.51
C PRO A 54 21.25 7.18 -12.42
N LEU A 55 22.03 6.78 -11.42
CA LEU A 55 22.41 5.38 -11.23
C LEU A 55 21.17 4.52 -10.91
N LEU A 56 20.27 5.02 -10.06
CA LEU A 56 19.02 4.32 -9.71
C LEU A 56 18.19 4.03 -10.97
N LEU A 57 18.06 5.01 -11.86
CA LEU A 57 17.33 4.85 -13.13
C LEU A 57 17.96 3.83 -14.07
N LEU A 58 19.28 3.66 -14.01
CA LEU A 58 20.02 2.75 -14.88
C LEU A 58 20.11 1.32 -14.34
N CYS A 59 19.81 1.11 -13.05
CA CYS A 59 19.69 -0.21 -12.42
C CYS A 59 18.37 -0.90 -12.83
N ASP A 60 18.22 -1.18 -14.12
CA ASP A 60 17.06 -1.81 -14.74
C ASP A 60 17.31 -3.29 -15.14
N GLY A 61 18.49 -3.83 -14.82
CA GLY A 61 18.90 -5.18 -15.19
C GLY A 61 19.44 -5.33 -16.62
N SER A 62 19.53 -4.27 -17.41
CA SER A 62 20.03 -4.34 -18.79
C SER A 62 21.54 -4.09 -18.93
N ARG A 63 22.23 -3.67 -17.86
CA ARG A 63 23.62 -3.17 -17.90
C ARG A 63 24.48 -3.80 -16.82
N ASP A 64 25.69 -4.18 -17.17
CA ASP A 64 26.75 -4.51 -16.22
C ASP A 64 27.42 -3.23 -15.66
N LEU A 65 28.34 -3.37 -14.71
CA LEU A 65 29.01 -2.22 -14.08
C LEU A 65 29.77 -1.33 -15.09
N ARG A 66 30.36 -1.90 -16.14
CA ARG A 66 31.07 -1.13 -17.17
C ARG A 66 30.12 -0.35 -18.05
N ALA A 67 29.00 -0.96 -18.47
CA ALA A 67 27.95 -0.27 -19.21
C ALA A 67 27.26 0.82 -18.37
N LEU A 68 27.09 0.60 -17.05
CA LEU A 68 26.62 1.63 -16.12
C LEU A 68 27.58 2.82 -16.06
N GLN A 69 28.88 2.55 -15.85
CA GLN A 69 29.91 3.60 -15.83
C GLN A 69 29.90 4.42 -17.12
N ALA A 70 29.89 3.75 -18.28
CA ALA A 70 29.85 4.42 -19.57
C ALA A 70 28.57 5.25 -19.74
N SER A 71 27.41 4.73 -19.33
CA SER A 71 26.12 5.43 -19.42
C SER A 71 26.07 6.66 -18.52
N LEU A 72 26.57 6.56 -17.28
CA LEU A 72 26.68 7.67 -16.33
C LEU A 72 27.55 8.79 -16.88
N LEU A 73 28.70 8.45 -17.47
CA LEU A 73 29.59 9.44 -18.07
C LEU A 73 28.98 10.10 -19.30
N VAL A 74 28.48 9.32 -20.25
CA VAL A 74 28.03 9.82 -21.56
C VAL A 74 26.70 10.57 -21.46
N ARG A 75 25.74 10.07 -20.68
CA ARG A 75 24.38 10.64 -20.62
C ARG A 75 24.21 11.70 -19.55
N PHE A 76 24.96 11.60 -18.45
CA PHE A 76 24.78 12.44 -17.26
C PHE A 76 26.03 13.22 -16.85
N GLY A 77 27.18 13.01 -17.52
CA GLY A 77 28.44 13.66 -17.16
C GLY A 77 29.03 13.19 -15.82
N LEU A 78 28.48 12.13 -15.22
CA LEU A 78 28.86 11.65 -13.90
C LEU A 78 30.05 10.69 -14.00
N ARG A 79 31.18 11.06 -13.39
CA ARG A 79 32.37 10.21 -13.29
C ARG A 79 32.25 9.33 -12.04
N ALA A 80 32.19 8.03 -12.24
CA ALA A 80 32.18 7.03 -11.19
C ALA A 80 33.30 6.01 -11.44
N SER A 81 34.02 5.59 -10.41
CA SER A 81 34.94 4.45 -10.55
C SER A 81 34.15 3.13 -10.51
N LEU A 82 34.70 2.07 -11.13
CA LEU A 82 34.07 0.74 -11.03
C LEU A 82 34.02 0.24 -9.59
N THR A 83 34.98 0.65 -8.75
CA THR A 83 35.01 0.34 -7.32
C THR A 83 33.84 0.99 -6.59
N ASP A 84 33.59 2.28 -6.81
CA ASP A 84 32.46 2.99 -6.17
C ASP A 84 31.12 2.39 -6.59
N LEU A 85 30.97 2.08 -7.89
CA LEU A 85 29.77 1.43 -8.40
C LEU A 85 29.56 0.06 -7.77
N ALA A 86 30.61 -0.77 -7.70
CA ALA A 86 30.53 -2.08 -7.05
C ALA A 86 30.14 -1.96 -5.57
N GLN A 87 30.67 -0.97 -4.85
CA GLN A 87 30.32 -0.72 -3.45
C GLN A 87 28.85 -0.30 -3.30
N ILE A 88 28.36 0.65 -4.11
CA ILE A 88 26.96 1.10 -4.06
C ILE A 88 26.01 -0.06 -4.38
N ILE A 89 26.30 -0.85 -5.42
CA ILE A 89 25.48 -2.02 -5.78
C ILE A 89 25.52 -3.07 -4.66
N SER A 90 26.65 -3.27 -4.00
CA SER A 90 26.74 -4.18 -2.85
C SER A 90 25.90 -3.69 -1.66
N ILE A 91 25.87 -2.39 -1.39
CA ILE A 91 24.99 -1.81 -0.36
C ILE A 91 23.51 -2.05 -0.71
N PHE A 92 23.12 -1.83 -1.98
CA PHE A 92 21.75 -2.11 -2.42
C PHE A 92 21.37 -3.58 -2.29
N ASP A 93 22.28 -4.50 -2.62
CA ASP A 93 22.07 -5.94 -2.44
C ASP A 93 21.91 -6.33 -0.96
N GLN A 94 22.78 -5.82 -0.09
CA GLN A 94 22.72 -6.06 1.35
C GLN A 94 21.43 -5.52 1.97
N ALA A 95 20.95 -4.37 1.50
CA ALA A 95 19.69 -3.77 1.88
C ALA A 95 18.46 -4.39 1.17
N LEU A 96 18.64 -5.46 0.39
CA LEU A 96 17.59 -6.18 -0.33
C LEU A 96 16.82 -5.32 -1.36
N LEU A 97 17.43 -4.24 -1.86
CA LEU A 97 16.80 -3.34 -2.84
C LEU A 97 16.91 -3.86 -4.28
N LEU A 98 17.80 -4.82 -4.55
CA LEU A 98 17.96 -5.41 -5.87
C LEU A 98 16.96 -6.55 -6.11
N ASP A 99 16.45 -6.65 -7.34
CA ASP A 99 15.67 -7.78 -7.84
C ASP A 99 16.62 -8.93 -8.20
N ASN A 100 16.89 -9.78 -7.22
CA ASN A 100 17.80 -10.91 -7.34
C ASN A 100 17.42 -12.07 -6.38
N GLN A 101 18.21 -13.14 -6.38
CA GLN A 101 17.97 -14.32 -5.56
C GLN A 101 17.88 -14.00 -4.06
N ARG A 102 18.76 -13.13 -3.54
CA ARG A 102 18.78 -12.77 -2.11
C ARG A 102 17.48 -12.07 -1.70
N ALA A 103 17.01 -11.10 -2.49
CA ALA A 103 15.76 -10.43 -2.22
C ALA A 103 14.55 -11.36 -2.37
N THR A 104 14.57 -12.27 -3.35
CA THR A 104 13.52 -13.30 -3.53
C THR A 104 13.44 -14.24 -2.32
N GLU A 105 14.58 -14.70 -1.80
CA GLU A 105 14.63 -15.53 -0.60
C GLU A 105 14.08 -14.76 0.63
N ALA A 106 14.48 -13.50 0.80
CA ALA A 106 13.98 -12.66 1.89
C ALA A 106 12.47 -12.38 1.77
N LEU A 107 11.97 -12.15 0.55
CA LEU A 107 10.55 -11.97 0.26
C LEU A 107 9.75 -13.22 0.64
N ASN A 108 10.20 -14.40 0.21
CA ASN A 108 9.54 -15.67 0.51
C ASN A 108 9.51 -15.96 2.01
N GLN A 109 10.63 -15.77 2.71
CA GLN A 109 10.67 -15.93 4.17
C GLN A 109 9.72 -14.95 4.87
N THR A 110 9.63 -13.73 4.36
CA THR A 110 8.77 -12.69 4.93
C THR A 110 7.30 -12.96 4.68
N LEU A 111 6.94 -13.44 3.48
CA LEU A 111 5.58 -13.89 3.16
C LEU A 111 5.17 -15.08 4.04
N GLU A 112 6.06 -16.03 4.26
CA GLU A 112 5.80 -17.17 5.15
C GLU A 112 5.56 -16.70 6.59
N ARG A 113 6.41 -15.82 7.12
CA ARG A 113 6.22 -15.21 8.45
C ARG A 113 4.89 -14.45 8.54
N TYR A 114 4.51 -13.72 7.49
CA TYR A 114 3.23 -13.01 7.42
C TYR A 114 2.04 -13.98 7.46
N ARG A 115 2.11 -15.09 6.71
CA ARG A 115 1.03 -16.10 6.68
C ARG A 115 0.90 -16.88 8.00
N GLN A 116 2.02 -17.16 8.67
CA GLN A 116 2.06 -17.88 9.95
C GLN A 116 1.70 -17.01 11.15
N ALA A 117 1.77 -15.69 11.01
CA ALA A 117 1.38 -14.77 12.08
C ALA A 117 -0.10 -14.96 12.47
N PRO A 118 -0.46 -14.79 13.75
CA PRO A 118 -1.84 -14.92 14.18
C PRO A 118 -2.76 -13.87 13.55
N HIS A 119 -2.20 -12.71 13.19
CA HIS A 119 -2.87 -11.60 12.53
C HIS A 119 -1.82 -10.61 11.98
N ARG A 120 -2.25 -9.81 11.01
CA ARG A 120 -1.55 -8.63 10.53
C ARG A 120 -1.62 -7.55 11.63
N PRO A 121 -0.48 -7.09 12.18
CA PRO A 121 -0.49 -5.99 13.14
C PRO A 121 -0.92 -4.67 12.46
N PRO A 122 -1.47 -3.70 13.22
CA PRO A 122 -1.76 -2.37 12.68
C PRO A 122 -0.46 -1.64 12.33
N ALA A 123 -0.24 -1.33 11.06
CA ALA A 123 0.97 -0.67 10.56
C ALA A 123 0.97 0.83 10.84
N LEU A 124 -0.20 1.42 11.11
CA LEU A 124 -0.39 2.86 11.27
C LEU A 124 -0.58 3.28 12.74
N ALA A 125 -0.74 2.31 13.65
CA ALA A 125 -0.82 2.56 15.09
C ALA A 125 0.46 3.26 15.59
N GLY A 126 0.30 4.35 16.32
CA GLY A 126 1.38 5.22 16.79
C GLY A 126 1.95 6.17 15.71
N ARG A 127 1.47 6.08 14.46
CA ARG A 127 1.91 6.93 13.34
C ARG A 127 0.78 7.82 12.84
N SER A 128 -0.30 7.22 12.34
CA SER A 128 -1.46 7.94 11.79
C SER A 128 -2.59 8.07 12.80
N TYR A 129 -2.65 7.18 13.80
CA TYR A 129 -3.60 7.21 14.89
C TYR A 129 -2.98 6.62 16.17
N PRO A 130 -3.52 6.90 17.38
CA PRO A 130 -2.95 6.39 18.63
C PRO A 130 -2.89 4.86 18.68
N ALA A 131 -1.77 4.31 19.17
CA ALA A 131 -1.64 2.87 19.42
C ALA A 131 -2.44 2.40 20.66
N ASP A 132 -2.71 3.32 21.58
CA ASP A 132 -3.54 3.09 22.75
C ASP A 132 -5.04 3.13 22.39
N GLY A 133 -5.79 2.11 22.83
CA GLY A 133 -7.19 1.92 22.47
C GLY A 133 -8.12 3.02 23.01
N ASP A 134 -7.87 3.52 24.22
CA ASP A 134 -8.69 4.57 24.85
C ASP A 134 -8.44 5.92 24.17
N ALA A 135 -7.17 6.25 23.89
CA ALA A 135 -6.80 7.44 23.14
C ALA A 135 -7.37 7.43 21.72
N LEU A 136 -7.33 6.27 21.05
CA LEU A 136 -7.94 6.10 19.72
C LEU A 136 -9.46 6.28 19.79
N GLN A 137 -10.13 5.68 20.78
CA GLN A 137 -11.57 5.83 20.97
C GLN A 137 -11.96 7.29 21.20
N ALA A 138 -11.22 8.02 22.04
CA ALA A 138 -11.45 9.44 22.29
C ALA A 138 -11.27 10.28 21.00
N MET A 139 -10.25 9.99 20.20
CA MET A 139 -10.01 10.67 18.93
C MET A 139 -11.15 10.44 17.92
N LEU A 140 -11.58 9.19 17.71
CA LEU A 140 -12.65 8.88 16.77
C LEU A 140 -14.01 9.42 17.25
N ARG A 141 -14.28 9.35 18.55
CA ARG A 141 -15.46 9.96 19.16
C ARG A 141 -15.52 11.45 18.89
N ARG A 142 -14.40 12.17 19.05
CA ARG A 142 -14.35 13.60 18.74
C ARG A 142 -14.77 13.88 17.30
N TYR A 143 -14.29 13.12 16.31
CA TYR A 143 -14.72 13.30 14.92
C TYR A 143 -16.21 13.03 14.72
N VAL A 144 -16.79 12.05 15.42
CA VAL A 144 -18.24 11.78 15.37
C VAL A 144 -19.02 12.92 16.00
N ASP A 145 -18.61 13.39 17.18
CA ASP A 145 -19.29 14.46 17.92
C ASP A 145 -19.22 15.81 17.17
N GLU A 146 -18.12 16.07 16.45
CA GLU A 146 -17.92 17.26 15.62
C GLU A 146 -18.55 17.14 14.21
N SER A 147 -18.90 15.94 13.77
CA SER A 147 -19.51 15.74 12.46
C SER A 147 -20.93 16.31 12.45
N VAL A 148 -21.29 17.01 11.36
CA VAL A 148 -22.67 17.51 11.19
C VAL A 148 -23.62 16.32 11.20
N PRO A 149 -24.62 16.26 12.11
CA PRO A 149 -25.59 15.19 12.13
C PRO A 149 -26.20 15.00 10.75
N ALA A 150 -26.16 13.78 10.24
CA ALA A 150 -26.88 13.46 9.03
C ALA A 150 -28.38 13.39 9.35
N ASP A 151 -29.20 14.13 8.62
CA ASP A 151 -30.65 14.18 8.86
C ASP A 151 -31.34 12.81 8.71
N VAL A 152 -30.71 11.81 8.06
CA VAL A 152 -31.33 10.49 7.82
C VAL A 152 -30.31 9.33 7.91
N PRO A 153 -30.48 8.39 8.88
CA PRO A 153 -29.76 7.12 8.92
C PRO A 153 -29.99 6.29 7.65
N GLN A 154 -28.95 5.62 7.15
CA GLN A 154 -29.01 4.78 5.95
C GLN A 154 -29.18 3.31 6.32
N ALA A 155 -30.34 2.98 6.89
CA ALA A 155 -30.62 1.66 7.46
C ALA A 155 -30.64 0.51 6.44
N ASN A 156 -30.61 0.78 5.13
CA ASN A 156 -30.63 -0.22 4.06
C ASN A 156 -29.39 -0.15 3.15
N ALA A 157 -28.33 0.55 3.58
CA ALA A 157 -27.09 0.61 2.81
C ALA A 157 -26.49 -0.79 2.63
N ARG A 158 -26.12 -1.12 1.39
CA ARG A 158 -25.37 -2.34 1.04
C ARG A 158 -23.89 -2.07 0.78
N GLY A 159 -23.54 -0.80 0.63
CA GLY A 159 -22.16 -0.38 0.49
C GLY A 159 -21.96 1.09 0.87
N ILE A 160 -20.71 1.41 1.22
CA ILE A 160 -20.25 2.78 1.48
C ILE A 160 -18.93 3.04 0.75
N ILE A 161 -18.65 4.32 0.52
CA ILE A 161 -17.33 4.80 0.15
C ILE A 161 -16.81 5.60 1.35
N SER A 162 -15.67 5.17 1.91
CA SER A 162 -14.99 5.86 3.00
C SER A 162 -13.62 6.31 2.51
N PRO A 163 -13.23 7.57 2.77
CA PRO A 163 -11.85 8.00 2.55
C PRO A 163 -10.87 7.09 3.29
N HIS A 164 -9.68 6.93 2.72
CA HIS A 164 -8.54 6.30 3.36
C HIS A 164 -7.36 7.27 3.57
N ILE A 165 -7.57 8.57 3.38
CA ILE A 165 -6.61 9.58 3.81
C ILE A 165 -6.39 9.54 5.33
N ASP A 166 -5.24 10.07 5.77
CA ASP A 166 -4.93 10.22 7.19
C ASP A 166 -6.07 10.90 7.96
N TYR A 167 -6.31 10.46 9.21
CA TYR A 167 -7.44 10.95 9.98
C TYR A 167 -7.35 12.42 10.34
N GLN A 168 -6.15 13.01 10.37
CA GLN A 168 -6.00 14.44 10.61
C GLN A 168 -6.63 15.28 9.49
N ARG A 169 -6.60 14.77 8.25
CA ARG A 169 -7.25 15.41 7.09
C ARG A 169 -8.68 14.93 6.87
N GLY A 170 -8.94 13.64 6.99
CA GLY A 170 -10.20 13.01 6.57
C GLY A 170 -11.14 12.57 7.69
N GLY A 171 -10.72 12.64 8.96
CA GLY A 171 -11.42 12.01 10.08
C GLY A 171 -12.89 12.41 10.22
N ALA A 172 -13.20 13.69 10.05
CA ALA A 172 -14.58 14.20 10.12
C ALA A 172 -15.48 13.66 8.99
N VAL A 173 -14.94 13.49 7.78
CA VAL A 173 -15.70 12.92 6.65
C VAL A 173 -15.92 11.43 6.87
N CYS A 174 -14.89 10.69 7.31
CA CYS A 174 -15.04 9.29 7.67
C CYS A 174 -16.10 9.13 8.76
N ALA A 175 -16.04 9.92 9.83
CA ALA A 175 -17.03 9.89 10.90
C ALA A 175 -18.47 10.07 10.40
N ALA A 176 -18.69 11.04 9.52
CA ALA A 176 -20.01 11.29 8.93
C ALA A 176 -20.53 10.11 8.09
N VAL A 177 -19.67 9.44 7.32
CA VAL A 177 -20.02 8.25 6.53
C VAL A 177 -20.36 7.08 7.45
N TRP A 178 -19.46 6.76 8.37
CA TRP A 178 -19.56 5.59 9.25
C TRP A 178 -20.71 5.71 10.26
N ALA A 179 -20.99 6.91 10.78
CA ALA A 179 -22.12 7.16 11.67
C ALA A 179 -23.47 6.90 10.99
N ARG A 180 -23.61 7.25 9.70
CA ARG A 180 -24.86 7.04 8.92
C ARG A 180 -25.22 5.57 8.75
N VAL A 181 -24.22 4.68 8.79
CA VAL A 181 -24.39 3.23 8.60
C VAL A 181 -24.16 2.43 9.88
N ARG A 182 -24.16 3.07 11.06
CA ARG A 182 -23.92 2.41 12.35
C ARG A 182 -24.76 1.15 12.56
N GLU A 183 -26.07 1.24 12.34
CA GLU A 183 -26.99 0.10 12.50
C GLU A 183 -26.70 -1.02 11.50
N VAL A 184 -26.30 -0.68 10.27
CA VAL A 184 -25.89 -1.66 9.26
C VAL A 184 -24.62 -2.37 9.70
N VAL A 185 -23.59 -1.62 10.10
CA VAL A 185 -22.32 -2.16 10.59
C VAL A 185 -22.51 -3.09 11.79
N ARG A 186 -23.35 -2.71 12.75
CA ARG A 186 -23.59 -3.52 13.96
C ARG A 186 -24.30 -4.84 13.66
N ARG A 187 -25.15 -4.90 12.63
CA ARG A 187 -25.85 -6.15 12.24
C ARG A 187 -25.16 -6.97 11.15
N SER A 188 -24.19 -6.40 10.42
CA SER A 188 -23.46 -7.12 9.36
C SER A 188 -22.69 -8.31 9.93
N GLU A 189 -22.77 -9.46 9.26
CA GLU A 189 -21.98 -10.64 9.64
C GLU A 189 -20.59 -10.64 8.99
N LEU A 190 -20.50 -9.98 7.83
CA LEU A 190 -19.33 -9.89 6.99
C LEU A 190 -19.17 -8.46 6.46
N VAL A 191 -17.93 -7.98 6.39
CA VAL A 191 -17.60 -6.72 5.72
C VAL A 191 -16.53 -6.97 4.66
N ILE A 192 -16.87 -6.65 3.41
CA ILE A 192 -15.94 -6.71 2.29
C ILE A 192 -15.29 -5.35 2.17
N ILE A 193 -13.96 -5.27 2.30
CA ILE A 193 -13.23 -4.01 2.23
C ILE A 193 -12.37 -4.02 0.98
N LEU A 194 -12.72 -3.15 0.04
CA LEU A 194 -11.97 -2.90 -1.19
C LEU A 194 -11.07 -1.68 -0.94
N GLY A 195 -9.78 -1.93 -0.64
CA GLY A 195 -8.78 -0.89 -0.45
C GLY A 195 -7.93 -0.67 -1.69
N THR A 196 -7.41 0.54 -1.88
CA THR A 196 -6.44 0.82 -2.94
C THR A 196 -5.09 0.16 -2.61
N ASP A 197 -4.51 -0.52 -3.60
CA ASP A 197 -3.11 -0.93 -3.56
C ASP A 197 -2.24 0.19 -4.13
N HIS A 198 -1.51 0.91 -3.27
CA HIS A 198 -0.63 2.00 -3.72
C HIS A 198 0.70 1.51 -4.28
N MET A 199 0.99 0.21 -4.16
CA MET A 199 2.23 -0.40 -4.63
C MET A 199 2.05 -1.11 -5.98
N ASP A 200 0.86 -1.63 -6.27
CA ASP A 200 0.62 -2.39 -7.50
C ASP A 200 0.22 -1.51 -8.69
N ALA A 201 1.13 -1.43 -9.67
CA ALA A 201 0.90 -0.71 -10.92
C ALA A 201 0.03 -1.50 -11.90
N GLU A 202 -0.24 -2.78 -11.64
CA GLU A 202 -1.08 -3.64 -12.47
C GLU A 202 -2.54 -3.62 -12.03
N THR A 203 -3.46 -3.89 -12.97
CA THR A 203 -4.86 -4.14 -12.64
C THR A 203 -4.99 -5.51 -11.98
N SER A 204 -5.24 -5.53 -10.68
CA SER A 204 -5.28 -6.75 -9.87
C SER A 204 -6.32 -6.69 -8.75
N LEU A 205 -6.69 -7.87 -8.26
CA LEU A 205 -7.35 -8.07 -6.97
C LEU A 205 -6.42 -8.92 -6.10
N THR A 206 -5.70 -8.27 -5.20
CA THR A 206 -4.81 -8.93 -4.25
C THR A 206 -5.59 -9.30 -2.99
N LEU A 207 -5.56 -10.58 -2.64
CA LEU A 207 -6.26 -11.15 -1.49
C LEU A 207 -5.26 -11.50 -0.38
N THR A 208 -5.79 -11.66 0.84
CA THR A 208 -5.04 -12.27 1.94
C THR A 208 -5.95 -13.10 2.84
N ARG A 209 -5.40 -14.19 3.39
CA ARG A 209 -6.06 -15.00 4.43
C ARG A 209 -5.77 -14.50 5.85
N GLN A 210 -4.93 -13.47 5.99
CA GLN A 210 -4.56 -12.92 7.29
C GLN A 210 -5.69 -12.12 7.91
N HIS A 211 -5.81 -12.26 9.22
CA HIS A 211 -6.70 -11.47 10.07
C HIS A 211 -6.12 -10.06 10.27
N TYR A 212 -6.97 -9.08 10.55
CA TYR A 212 -6.52 -7.70 10.78
C TYR A 212 -6.64 -7.35 12.26
N ALA A 213 -5.53 -6.95 12.87
CA ALA A 213 -5.56 -6.39 14.21
C ALA A 213 -5.77 -4.87 14.19
N THR A 214 -6.40 -4.42 15.27
CA THR A 214 -6.56 -3.02 15.65
C THR A 214 -6.15 -2.88 17.12
N PRO A 215 -6.05 -1.65 17.66
CA PRO A 215 -5.82 -1.45 19.10
C PRO A 215 -6.86 -2.10 20.03
N TRP A 216 -8.05 -2.47 19.54
CA TRP A 216 -9.09 -3.14 20.34
C TRP A 216 -9.16 -4.66 20.16
N GLY A 217 -8.27 -5.24 19.34
CA GLY A 217 -8.23 -6.67 19.07
C GLY A 217 -8.30 -7.01 17.58
N VAL A 218 -8.53 -8.30 17.31
CA VAL A 218 -8.42 -8.91 15.98
C VAL A 218 -9.79 -9.09 15.34
N LEU A 219 -9.93 -8.63 14.10
CA LEU A 219 -11.06 -8.96 13.24
C LEU A 219 -10.67 -10.15 12.34
N PRO A 220 -11.40 -11.26 12.41
CA PRO A 220 -11.11 -12.44 11.61
C PRO A 220 -11.43 -12.18 10.13
N THR A 221 -10.69 -12.85 9.26
CA THR A 221 -10.91 -12.86 7.82
C THR A 221 -11.70 -14.10 7.49
N ASP A 222 -12.75 -13.95 6.69
CA ASP A 222 -13.56 -15.06 6.21
C ASP A 222 -12.80 -15.80 5.11
N ARG A 223 -12.09 -16.86 5.51
CA ARG A 223 -11.22 -17.62 4.62
C ARG A 223 -11.99 -18.35 3.54
N ASP A 224 -13.20 -18.82 3.83
CA ASP A 224 -14.02 -19.52 2.85
C ASP A 224 -14.40 -18.58 1.68
N VAL A 225 -14.76 -17.32 1.98
CA VAL A 225 -15.03 -16.32 0.94
C VAL A 225 -13.76 -15.92 0.19
N VAL A 226 -12.63 -15.77 0.89
CA VAL A 226 -11.33 -15.48 0.25
C VAL A 226 -10.89 -16.61 -0.68
N ASP A 227 -11.07 -17.86 -0.27
CA ASP A 227 -10.72 -19.04 -1.07
C ASP A 227 -11.63 -19.18 -2.30
N ALA A 228 -12.94 -18.92 -2.15
CA ALA A 228 -13.86 -18.87 -3.28
C ALA A 228 -13.51 -17.76 -4.28
N LEU A 229 -13.09 -16.59 -3.79
CA LEU A 229 -12.57 -15.52 -4.65
C LEU A 229 -11.29 -15.94 -5.38
N ALA A 230 -10.33 -16.52 -4.65
CA ALA A 230 -9.05 -16.97 -5.20
C ALA A 230 -9.23 -18.05 -6.26
N GLU A 231 -10.15 -19.00 -6.05
CA GLU A 231 -10.51 -20.01 -7.04
C GLU A 231 -11.10 -19.36 -8.30
N ALA A 232 -11.99 -18.39 -8.13
CA ALA A 232 -12.64 -17.72 -9.24
C ALA A 232 -11.65 -16.91 -10.10
N VAL A 233 -10.78 -16.10 -9.48
CA VAL A 233 -9.86 -15.19 -10.19
C VAL A 233 -8.48 -15.81 -10.50
N GLY A 234 -8.22 -17.01 -10.00
CA GLY A 234 -6.94 -17.71 -10.10
C GLY A 234 -6.01 -17.46 -8.91
N GLU A 235 -5.66 -18.52 -8.19
CA GLU A 235 -4.94 -18.44 -6.90
C GLU A 235 -3.57 -17.75 -7.02
N ALA A 236 -2.81 -18.04 -8.09
CA ALA A 236 -1.51 -17.42 -8.31
C ALA A 236 -1.62 -15.90 -8.51
N ALA A 237 -2.68 -15.42 -9.18
CA ALA A 237 -2.93 -14.00 -9.37
C ALA A 237 -3.41 -13.35 -8.07
N ALA A 238 -4.35 -13.99 -7.37
CA ALA A 238 -4.93 -13.51 -6.12
C ALA A 238 -3.89 -13.26 -5.01
N PHE A 239 -2.85 -14.09 -4.92
CA PHE A 239 -1.83 -13.99 -3.87
C PHE A 239 -0.46 -13.49 -4.37
N ARG A 240 -0.34 -13.07 -5.63
CA ARG A 240 0.93 -12.61 -6.23
C ARG A 240 1.61 -11.52 -5.39
N ALA A 241 0.82 -10.56 -4.93
CA ALA A 241 1.28 -9.39 -4.19
C ALA A 241 0.75 -9.41 -2.73
N GLU A 242 0.42 -10.58 -2.17
CA GLU A 242 -0.23 -10.69 -0.86
C GLU A 242 0.47 -9.88 0.26
N LEU A 243 1.80 -9.79 0.20
CA LEU A 243 2.58 -9.07 1.20
C LEU A 243 2.31 -7.55 1.23
N HIS A 244 1.73 -6.98 0.16
CA HIS A 244 1.30 -5.57 0.11
C HIS A 244 0.33 -5.24 1.24
N HIS A 245 -0.55 -6.19 1.60
CA HIS A 245 -1.45 -6.01 2.73
C HIS A 245 -0.72 -5.61 4.00
N ARG A 246 0.51 -6.11 4.23
CA ARG A 246 1.27 -5.87 5.46
C ARG A 246 1.51 -4.38 5.77
N THR A 247 1.74 -3.57 4.74
CA THR A 247 2.14 -2.16 4.89
C THR A 247 1.10 -1.19 4.33
N GLU A 248 0.22 -1.68 3.45
CA GLU A 248 -0.84 -0.88 2.84
C GLU A 248 -1.87 -0.41 3.87
N HIS A 249 -2.31 0.83 3.73
CA HIS A 249 -3.07 1.57 4.72
C HIS A 249 -4.57 1.63 4.45
N SER A 250 -4.99 1.52 3.19
CA SER A 250 -6.39 1.73 2.81
C SER A 250 -7.37 0.80 3.51
N VAL A 251 -7.06 -0.50 3.57
CA VAL A 251 -7.89 -1.48 4.28
C VAL A 251 -7.84 -1.21 5.79
N GLU A 252 -6.65 -0.97 6.35
CA GLU A 252 -6.48 -0.78 7.80
C GLU A 252 -7.31 0.39 8.34
N LEU A 253 -7.30 1.53 7.66
CA LEU A 253 -8.05 2.72 8.11
C LEU A 253 -9.56 2.49 8.08
N ALA A 254 -10.07 1.72 7.13
CA ALA A 254 -11.47 1.30 7.11
C ALA A 254 -11.78 0.28 8.21
N VAL A 255 -10.88 -0.68 8.47
CA VAL A 255 -11.03 -1.67 9.55
C VAL A 255 -11.10 -1.00 10.93
N VAL A 256 -10.28 0.03 11.17
CA VAL A 256 -10.31 0.78 12.44
C VAL A 256 -11.65 1.48 12.65
N TRP A 257 -12.18 2.16 11.63
CA TRP A 257 -13.52 2.76 11.71
C TRP A 257 -14.62 1.71 11.90
N LEU A 258 -14.54 0.60 11.17
CA LEU A 258 -15.44 -0.53 11.32
C LEU A 258 -15.46 -1.04 12.76
N HIS A 259 -14.29 -1.30 13.36
CA HIS A 259 -14.20 -1.82 14.73
C HIS A 259 -14.73 -0.81 15.74
N TYR A 260 -14.44 0.48 15.57
CA TYR A 260 -14.96 1.54 16.42
C TYR A 260 -16.50 1.61 16.40
N ILE A 261 -17.12 1.57 15.21
CA ILE A 261 -18.58 1.62 15.08
C ILE A 261 -19.24 0.33 15.55
N ARG A 262 -18.62 -0.82 15.26
CA ARG A 262 -19.07 -2.13 15.71
C ARG A 262 -19.09 -2.19 17.23
N GLY A 263 -18.07 -1.64 17.88
CA GLY A 263 -17.84 -1.74 19.32
C GLY A 263 -17.30 -3.11 19.71
N THR A 264 -16.80 -3.20 20.95
CA THR A 264 -16.29 -4.44 21.55
C THR A 264 -17.36 -5.20 22.34
N ASP A 265 -18.59 -4.69 22.38
CA ASP A 265 -19.76 -5.31 23.01
C ASP A 265 -20.39 -6.42 22.14
N LEU A 266 -19.96 -6.52 20.88
CA LEU A 266 -20.40 -7.53 19.92
C LEU A 266 -19.22 -8.42 19.50
N PRO A 267 -19.49 -9.66 19.02
CA PRO A 267 -18.46 -10.48 18.41
C PRO A 267 -17.76 -9.75 17.25
N PRO A 268 -16.43 -9.94 17.07
CA PRO A 268 -15.68 -9.36 15.98
C PRO A 268 -16.33 -9.67 14.63
N CYS A 269 -16.50 -8.65 13.81
CA CYS A 269 -17.05 -8.81 12.47
C CYS A 269 -16.02 -9.52 11.57
N ARG A 270 -16.48 -10.44 10.72
CA ARG A 270 -15.61 -11.09 9.72
C ARG A 270 -15.32 -10.14 8.58
N LEU A 271 -14.13 -10.25 7.99
CA LEU A 271 -13.64 -9.40 6.91
C LEU A 271 -13.37 -10.19 5.63
N VAL A 272 -13.51 -9.52 4.49
CA VAL A 272 -12.87 -9.90 3.23
C VAL A 272 -12.03 -8.71 2.77
N PRO A 273 -10.74 -8.63 3.17
CA PRO A 273 -9.85 -7.57 2.75
C PRO A 273 -9.35 -7.85 1.33
N VAL A 274 -9.58 -6.90 0.42
CA VAL A 274 -9.13 -6.96 -0.97
C VAL A 274 -8.39 -5.68 -1.29
N LEU A 275 -7.16 -5.82 -1.78
CA LEU A 275 -6.40 -4.72 -2.36
C LEU A 275 -6.66 -4.67 -3.87
N CYS A 276 -7.09 -3.51 -4.35
CA CYS A 276 -7.40 -3.25 -5.74
C CYS A 276 -6.24 -2.45 -6.36
N GLY A 277 -5.56 -3.06 -7.33
CA GLY A 277 -4.48 -2.42 -8.08
C GLY A 277 -4.95 -1.33 -9.04
N SER A 278 -4.07 -0.93 -9.95
CA SER A 278 -4.29 0.19 -10.87
C SER A 278 -5.48 -0.03 -11.83
N PHE A 279 -6.35 0.97 -11.92
CA PHE A 279 -7.43 1.04 -12.92
C PHE A 279 -7.04 1.86 -14.16
N ALA A 280 -5.77 2.25 -14.31
CA ALA A 280 -5.30 3.15 -15.37
C ALA A 280 -5.75 2.72 -16.78
N ARG A 281 -5.63 1.44 -17.12
CA ARG A 281 -6.02 0.92 -18.44
C ARG A 281 -7.51 1.14 -18.78
N PHE A 282 -8.37 1.18 -17.78
CA PHE A 282 -9.81 1.44 -17.95
C PHE A 282 -10.08 2.92 -18.10
N VAL A 283 -9.42 3.75 -17.28
CA VAL A 283 -9.54 5.21 -17.34
C VAL A 283 -9.03 5.75 -18.68
N GLU A 284 -7.97 5.15 -19.22
CA GLU A 284 -7.41 5.44 -20.53
C GLU A 284 -8.27 4.92 -21.70
N GLY A 285 -9.34 4.18 -21.42
CA GLY A 285 -10.25 3.63 -22.43
C GLY A 285 -9.71 2.43 -23.19
N SER A 286 -8.65 1.79 -22.70
CA SER A 286 -8.05 0.60 -23.32
C SER A 286 -8.81 -0.70 -23.00
N ALA A 287 -9.69 -0.67 -21.99
CA ALA A 287 -10.57 -1.78 -21.61
C ALA A 287 -11.81 -1.24 -20.86
N ASP A 288 -12.80 -2.10 -20.58
CA ASP A 288 -13.99 -1.78 -19.77
C ASP A 288 -14.04 -2.68 -18.52
N PRO A 289 -14.06 -2.13 -17.29
CA PRO A 289 -14.08 -2.92 -16.07
C PRO A 289 -15.35 -3.79 -15.94
N ALA A 290 -16.45 -3.43 -16.59
CA ALA A 290 -17.68 -4.24 -16.59
C ALA A 290 -17.56 -5.54 -17.40
N THR A 291 -16.60 -5.60 -18.33
CA THR A 291 -16.36 -6.77 -19.18
C THR A 291 -15.10 -7.55 -18.77
N ASP A 292 -14.29 -6.99 -17.88
CA ASP A 292 -13.09 -7.64 -17.34
C ASP A 292 -13.41 -8.95 -16.62
N GLU A 293 -12.75 -10.04 -17.02
CA GLU A 293 -13.02 -11.37 -16.47
C GLU A 293 -12.82 -11.44 -14.96
N THR A 294 -11.73 -10.86 -14.47
CA THR A 294 -11.35 -10.89 -13.04
C THR A 294 -12.43 -10.21 -12.20
N PHE A 295 -12.88 -9.03 -12.61
CA PHE A 295 -13.93 -8.32 -11.88
C PHE A 295 -15.30 -8.97 -12.01
N ARG A 296 -15.65 -9.51 -13.19
CA ARG A 296 -16.93 -10.24 -13.35
C ARG A 296 -16.98 -11.47 -12.44
N GLN A 297 -15.89 -12.23 -12.36
CA GLN A 297 -15.77 -13.41 -11.49
C GLN A 297 -15.84 -13.02 -10.01
N ALA A 298 -15.08 -12.00 -9.59
CA ALA A 298 -15.13 -11.51 -8.22
C ALA A 298 -16.54 -11.02 -7.83
N VAL A 299 -17.20 -10.25 -8.71
CA VAL A 299 -18.59 -9.80 -8.50
C VAL A 299 -19.56 -10.98 -8.41
N ALA A 300 -19.38 -12.02 -9.23
CA ALA A 300 -20.22 -13.22 -9.18
C ALA A 300 -20.14 -13.95 -7.82
N VAL A 301 -18.95 -13.97 -7.19
CA VAL A 301 -18.75 -14.55 -5.86
C VAL A 301 -19.34 -13.66 -4.75
N LEU A 302 -19.13 -12.34 -4.83
CA LEU A 302 -19.48 -11.42 -3.75
C LEU A 302 -20.96 -11.00 -3.75
N LYS A 303 -21.57 -10.90 -4.93
CA LYS A 303 -22.94 -10.39 -5.08
C LYS A 303 -23.99 -11.15 -4.26
N PRO A 304 -24.01 -12.50 -4.23
CA PRO A 304 -24.95 -13.25 -3.39
C PRO A 304 -24.83 -12.91 -1.90
N LEU A 305 -23.62 -12.72 -1.38
CA LEU A 305 -23.37 -12.36 0.02
C LEU A 305 -23.98 -11.00 0.38
N VAL A 306 -23.94 -10.06 -0.56
CA VAL A 306 -24.51 -8.71 -0.43
C VAL A 306 -26.03 -8.73 -0.61
N ASP A 307 -26.54 -9.50 -1.55
CA ASP A 307 -27.98 -9.61 -1.83
C ASP A 307 -28.75 -10.30 -0.69
N ASP A 308 -28.13 -11.26 -0.01
CA ASP A 308 -28.65 -11.93 1.19
C ASP A 308 -28.69 -11.00 2.43
N GLY A 309 -28.14 -9.79 2.33
CA GLY A 309 -28.05 -8.82 3.43
C GLY A 309 -27.01 -9.15 4.51
N ARG A 310 -26.21 -10.21 4.30
CA ARG A 310 -25.16 -10.66 5.23
C ARG A 310 -23.93 -9.77 5.21
N ALA A 311 -23.63 -9.16 4.04
CA ALA A 311 -22.41 -8.40 3.80
C ALA A 311 -22.65 -6.91 3.58
N LEU A 312 -21.77 -6.08 4.14
CA LEU A 312 -21.59 -4.66 3.79
C LEU A 312 -20.32 -4.52 2.94
N VAL A 313 -20.39 -3.79 1.83
CA VAL A 313 -19.21 -3.46 1.02
C VAL A 313 -18.66 -2.08 1.41
N VAL A 314 -17.36 -1.98 1.61
CA VAL A 314 -16.66 -0.74 1.92
C VAL A 314 -15.62 -0.51 0.84
N ALA A 315 -15.82 0.50 0.00
CA ALA A 315 -14.76 1.03 -0.84
C ALA A 315 -13.95 2.02 0.00
N ALA A 316 -12.76 1.62 0.41
CA ALA A 316 -11.81 2.50 1.05
C ALA A 316 -11.06 3.26 -0.05
N ALA A 317 -11.58 4.42 -0.43
CA ALA A 317 -11.12 5.21 -1.58
C ALA A 317 -11.24 6.71 -1.32
N ASP A 318 -10.22 7.45 -1.74
CA ASP A 318 -10.25 8.91 -1.82
C ASP A 318 -10.79 9.37 -3.19
N LEU A 319 -11.20 10.65 -3.27
CA LEU A 319 -11.65 11.27 -4.53
C LEU A 319 -10.45 11.90 -5.26
N ALA A 320 -10.55 13.17 -5.66
CA ALA A 320 -9.54 13.81 -6.48
C ALA A 320 -8.32 14.27 -5.65
N HIS A 321 -7.13 13.84 -6.06
CA HIS A 321 -5.84 14.34 -5.56
C HIS A 321 -5.41 15.58 -6.37
N VAL A 322 -5.76 16.77 -5.89
CA VAL A 322 -5.48 18.03 -6.61
C VAL A 322 -4.72 19.01 -5.71
N GLY A 323 -3.72 19.67 -6.28
CA GLY A 323 -2.94 20.72 -5.62
C GLY A 323 -1.46 20.40 -5.50
N PRO A 324 -0.65 21.33 -4.97
CA PRO A 324 0.81 21.21 -4.91
C PRO A 324 1.30 20.00 -4.12
N ALA A 325 0.58 19.62 -3.07
CA ALA A 325 0.87 18.42 -2.29
C ALA A 325 0.76 17.11 -3.11
N PHE A 326 0.11 17.16 -4.26
CA PHE A 326 -0.08 16.05 -5.19
C PHE A 326 0.56 16.34 -6.57
N GLY A 327 1.51 17.29 -6.65
CA GLY A 327 2.18 17.67 -7.89
C GLY A 327 1.37 18.53 -8.86
N GLY A 328 0.17 18.97 -8.46
CA GLY A 328 -0.71 19.84 -9.25
C GLY A 328 -0.57 21.33 -8.92
N GLN A 329 -1.29 22.17 -9.67
CA GLN A 329 -1.38 23.61 -9.37
C GLN A 329 -2.32 23.89 -8.19
N PRO A 330 -2.11 24.97 -7.41
CA PRO A 330 -3.04 25.34 -6.34
C PRO A 330 -4.45 25.57 -6.88
N VAL A 331 -5.43 25.00 -6.19
CA VAL A 331 -6.85 25.10 -6.52
C VAL A 331 -7.49 26.22 -5.70
N GLY A 332 -8.23 27.11 -6.36
CA GLY A 332 -8.89 28.25 -5.73
C GLY A 332 -8.03 29.52 -5.65
N LEU A 333 -8.70 30.68 -5.69
CA LEU A 333 -8.05 32.00 -5.73
C LEU A 333 -7.24 32.31 -4.46
N MET A 334 -7.78 31.98 -3.28
CA MET A 334 -7.13 32.27 -1.99
C MET A 334 -5.91 31.41 -1.72
N ALA A 335 -5.92 30.12 -2.08
CA ALA A 335 -4.79 29.22 -1.92
C ALA A 335 -3.63 29.60 -2.87
N ARG A 336 -3.96 30.06 -4.08
CA ARG A 336 -2.97 30.62 -5.03
C ARG A 336 -2.28 31.88 -4.52
N ALA A 337 -2.98 32.69 -3.73
CA ALA A 337 -2.41 33.90 -3.13
C ALA A 337 -1.48 33.59 -1.95
N HIS A 338 -1.86 32.64 -1.09
CA HIS A 338 -1.05 32.25 0.07
C HIS A 338 0.27 31.55 -0.26
N LEU A 339 0.36 30.85 -1.40
CA LEU A 339 1.60 30.19 -1.84
C LEU A 339 2.57 31.12 -2.59
N LYS A 340 2.13 32.34 -2.94
CA LYS A 340 2.95 33.36 -3.61
C LYS A 340 3.53 34.40 -2.64
N ALA A 341 3.14 34.35 -1.37
CA ALA A 341 3.65 35.18 -0.28
C ALA A 341 4.69 34.40 0.52
#